data_AF-A0AAV1PMP3-F1
#
_entry.id   AF-A0AAV1PMP3-F1
#
_cell.length_a   1.000
_cell.length_b   1.000
_cell.length_c   1.000
_cell.angle_alpha   90.00
_cell.angle_beta   90.00
_cell.angle_gamma   90.00
#
_symmetry.space_group_name_H-M   'P 1'
#
loop_
_entity.id
_entity.type
_entity.pdbx_description
1 polymer ?
#
loop_
_entity_poly.entity_id
_entity_poly.type
_entity_poly.pdbx_seq_one_letter_code
_entity_poly.pdbx_strand_id
1 'polypeptide(L)'
;MVLLVSSSRHPDQWIVPGGGMEPEEEPCGAAVREVYEEAGVKGKLGRLLGIFEHNQDRKHRTYVYILIVTETLEDWEDSVNIGRKRKWFKVDEAIRVLQSHKPVHAEYLRRLKNTCNPSCGPVCSSTNGNTLGSQVTDNNAPHYVCSTQASDLVNR
;
A
#
# COMPACT_ATOMS: atom_id res chain seq x y z
N MET A 1 -3.06 5.36 9.37
CA MET A 1 -3.93 4.17 9.15
C MET A 1 -3.79 3.69 7.71
N VAL A 2 -4.31 2.52 7.32
CA VAL A 2 -4.29 2.06 5.92
C VAL A 2 -5.70 1.75 5.42
N LEU A 3 -6.01 2.08 4.16
CA LEU A 3 -7.29 1.77 3.53
C LEU A 3 -7.19 0.43 2.81
N LEU A 4 -8.13 -0.47 3.09
CA LEU A 4 -8.32 -1.71 2.35
C LEU A 4 -9.68 -1.70 1.67
N VAL A 5 -9.81 -2.49 0.61
CA VAL A 5 -11.05 -2.71 -0.12
C VAL A 5 -11.46 -4.18 -0.06
N SER A 6 -12.75 -4.48 -0.21
CA SER A 6 -13.21 -5.86 -0.29
C SER A 6 -12.75 -6.51 -1.60
N SER A 7 -12.41 -7.80 -1.59
CA SER A 7 -12.08 -8.54 -2.81
C SER A 7 -13.31 -8.67 -3.71
N SER A 8 -13.13 -8.47 -5.01
CA SER A 8 -14.17 -8.73 -6.02
C SER A 8 -14.62 -10.19 -6.08
N ARG A 9 -13.74 -11.15 -5.74
CA ARG A 9 -14.05 -12.59 -5.75
C ARG A 9 -14.64 -13.10 -4.43
N HIS A 10 -14.25 -12.48 -3.32
CA HIS A 10 -14.64 -12.87 -1.97
C HIS A 10 -14.97 -11.60 -1.16
N PRO A 11 -16.21 -11.10 -1.21
CA PRO A 11 -16.58 -9.81 -0.62
C PRO A 11 -16.40 -9.71 0.91
N ASP A 12 -16.23 -10.85 1.58
CA ASP A 12 -15.91 -10.99 3.00
C ASP A 12 -14.40 -10.84 3.31
N GLN A 13 -13.55 -10.88 2.29
CA GLN A 13 -12.10 -10.73 2.40
C GLN A 13 -11.65 -9.31 2.04
N TRP A 14 -10.61 -8.84 2.72
CA TRP A 14 -10.00 -7.53 2.46
C TRP A 14 -8.71 -7.67 1.66
N ILE A 15 -8.46 -6.69 0.79
CA ILE A 15 -7.26 -6.59 -0.03
C ILE A 15 -6.73 -5.15 -0.02
N VAL A 16 -5.46 -5.03 -0.39
CA VAL A 16 -4.83 -3.76 -0.74
C VAL A 16 -5.31 -3.46 -2.16
N PRO A 17 -5.84 -2.26 -2.44
CA PRO A 17 -6.35 -1.95 -3.78
C PRO A 17 -5.21 -1.98 -4.80
N GLY A 18 -5.54 -2.27 -6.05
CA GLY A 18 -4.57 -2.32 -7.14
C GLY A 18 -4.87 -3.41 -8.17
N GLY A 19 -4.41 -3.17 -9.38
CA GLY A 19 -4.73 -3.98 -10.55
C GLY A 19 -3.60 -4.04 -11.58
N GLY A 20 -3.95 -4.26 -12.84
CA GLY A 20 -2.99 -4.34 -13.94
C GLY A 20 -2.54 -2.97 -14.40
N MET A 21 -1.33 -2.86 -14.95
CA MET A 21 -0.97 -1.68 -15.73
C MET A 21 -1.57 -1.79 -17.13
N GLU A 22 -2.10 -0.69 -17.64
CA GLU A 22 -2.51 -0.60 -19.04
C GLU A 22 -1.29 -0.50 -19.96
N PRO A 23 -1.42 -0.83 -21.26
CA PRO A 23 -0.34 -0.62 -22.22
C PRO A 23 0.13 0.83 -22.21
N GLU A 24 1.46 1.03 -22.16
CA GLU A 24 2.10 2.36 -22.12
C GLU A 24 1.83 3.18 -20.84
N GLU A 25 1.19 2.57 -19.82
CA GLU A 25 0.94 3.21 -18.54
C GLU A 25 2.17 3.12 -17.61
N GLU A 26 2.58 4.26 -17.06
CA GLU A 26 3.63 4.30 -16.05
C GLU A 26 3.13 3.73 -14.71
N PRO A 27 3.97 3.01 -13.95
CA PRO A 27 3.60 2.46 -12.64
C PRO A 27 2.96 3.48 -11.68
N CYS A 28 3.45 4.72 -11.65
CA CYS A 28 2.86 5.74 -10.81
C CYS A 28 1.44 6.14 -11.24
N GLY A 29 1.17 6.18 -12.55
CA GLY A 29 -0.15 6.47 -13.12
C GLY A 29 -1.15 5.38 -12.77
N ALA A 30 -0.76 4.13 -13.01
CA ALA A 30 -1.57 2.96 -12.65
C ALA A 30 -1.92 2.95 -11.16
N ALA A 31 -0.97 3.27 -10.28
CA ALA A 31 -1.24 3.32 -8.84
C ALA A 31 -2.32 4.33 -8.44
N VAL A 32 -2.35 5.50 -9.11
CA VAL A 32 -3.33 6.55 -8.82
C VAL A 32 -4.69 6.18 -9.40
N ARG A 33 -4.73 5.67 -10.64
CA ARG A 33 -5.96 5.21 -11.32
C ARG A 33 -6.65 4.11 -10.52
N GLU A 34 -5.93 3.06 -10.16
CA GLU A 34 -6.48 1.90 -9.44
C GLU A 34 -7.06 2.29 -8.06
N VAL A 35 -6.38 3.17 -7.33
CA VAL A 35 -6.87 3.62 -6.02
C VAL A 35 -8.12 4.50 -6.17
N TYR A 36 -8.23 5.25 -7.26
CA TYR A 36 -9.42 6.00 -7.60
C TYR A 36 -10.60 5.08 -7.95
N GLU A 37 -10.38 4.10 -8.83
CA GLU A 37 -11.40 3.16 -9.32
C GLU A 37 -11.86 2.17 -8.25
N GLU A 38 -10.95 1.59 -7.47
CA GLU A 38 -11.29 0.54 -6.51
C GLU A 38 -11.66 1.09 -5.13
N ALA A 39 -11.06 2.20 -4.71
CA ALA A 39 -11.22 2.72 -3.35
C ALA A 39 -11.88 4.11 -3.28
N GLY A 40 -12.07 4.79 -4.41
CA GLY A 40 -12.74 6.08 -4.45
C GLY A 40 -12.00 7.17 -3.68
N VAL A 41 -10.67 7.16 -3.69
CA VAL A 41 -9.87 8.19 -3.00
C VAL A 41 -8.88 8.86 -3.94
N LYS A 42 -8.63 10.14 -3.69
CA LYS A 42 -7.55 10.88 -4.33
C LYS A 42 -6.53 11.29 -3.27
N GLY A 43 -5.30 11.51 -3.71
CA GLY A 43 -4.24 11.84 -2.80
C GLY A 43 -2.96 12.26 -3.49
N LYS A 44 -2.00 12.64 -2.66
CA LYS A 44 -0.64 12.89 -3.11
C LYS A 44 0.11 11.56 -3.16
N LEU A 45 0.51 11.16 -4.36
CA LEU A 45 1.41 10.02 -4.52
C LEU A 45 2.76 10.34 -3.85
N GLY A 46 3.19 9.43 -2.98
CA GLY A 46 4.44 9.49 -2.27
C GLY A 46 5.49 8.58 -2.89
N ARG A 47 6.44 8.13 -2.06
CA ARG A 47 7.54 7.26 -2.51
C ARG A 47 7.05 5.86 -2.92
N LEU A 48 7.83 5.23 -3.79
CA LEU A 48 7.80 3.79 -4.00
C LEU A 48 8.22 3.09 -2.69
N LEU A 49 7.34 2.27 -2.13
CA LEU A 49 7.62 1.44 -0.95
C LEU A 49 8.51 0.25 -1.32
N GLY A 50 8.31 -0.31 -2.50
CA GLY A 50 9.13 -1.39 -3.02
C GLY A 50 8.52 -2.05 -4.26
N ILE A 51 9.30 -2.91 -4.87
CA ILE A 51 8.86 -3.82 -5.94
C ILE A 51 8.82 -5.22 -5.33
N PHE A 52 7.69 -5.87 -5.45
CA PHE A 52 7.45 -7.21 -4.92
C PHE A 52 7.21 -8.17 -6.07
N GLU A 53 7.95 -9.26 -6.12
CA GLU A 53 7.79 -10.32 -7.11
C GLU A 53 7.11 -11.51 -6.43
N HIS A 54 6.05 -12.03 -7.04
CA HIS A 54 5.34 -13.17 -6.47
C HIS A 54 5.17 -14.30 -7.49
N ASN A 55 5.75 -15.46 -7.15
CA ASN A 55 6.03 -16.62 -7.98
C ASN A 55 7.26 -16.45 -8.89
N GLN A 56 8.25 -17.34 -8.74
CA GLN A 56 9.43 -17.37 -9.62
C GLN A 56 9.08 -17.73 -11.07
N ASP A 57 7.98 -18.45 -11.27
CA ASP A 57 7.52 -18.91 -12.59
C ASP A 57 6.70 -17.87 -13.36
N ARG A 58 6.12 -16.89 -12.65
CA ARG A 58 5.36 -15.80 -13.25
C ARG A 58 6.10 -14.51 -12.94
N LYS A 59 6.75 -13.92 -13.94
CA LYS A 59 7.53 -12.67 -13.80
C LYS A 59 6.63 -11.44 -13.57
N HIS A 60 5.74 -11.51 -12.58
CA HIS A 60 4.80 -10.45 -12.23
C HIS A 60 5.46 -9.59 -11.16
N ARG A 61 5.74 -8.34 -11.50
CA ARG A 61 6.27 -7.33 -10.58
C ARG A 61 5.15 -6.45 -10.10
N THR A 62 5.12 -6.23 -8.80
CA THR A 62 4.19 -5.33 -8.13
C THR A 62 4.93 -4.14 -7.56
N TYR A 63 4.76 -3.01 -8.21
CA TYR A 63 5.17 -1.72 -7.69
C TYR A 63 4.17 -1.27 -6.65
N VAL A 64 4.65 -1.03 -5.44
CA VAL A 64 3.80 -0.57 -4.34
C VAL A 64 4.20 0.83 -3.95
N TYR A 65 3.29 1.77 -4.13
CA TYR A 65 3.47 3.16 -3.74
C TYR A 65 2.74 3.47 -2.44
N ILE A 66 3.21 4.51 -1.76
CA ILE A 66 2.49 5.12 -0.66
C ILE A 66 1.67 6.28 -1.23
N LEU A 67 0.34 6.25 -1.10
CA LEU A 67 -0.51 7.40 -1.43
C LEU A 67 -1.07 8.02 -0.16
N ILE A 68 -0.88 9.33 0.01
CA ILE A 68 -1.43 10.11 1.13
C ILE A 68 -2.80 10.62 0.71
N VAL A 69 -3.87 10.05 1.30
CA VAL A 69 -5.25 10.42 0.95
C VAL A 69 -5.54 11.86 1.34
N THR A 70 -6.07 12.64 0.39
CA THR A 70 -6.51 14.03 0.59
C THR A 70 -8.01 14.19 0.37
N GLU A 71 -8.62 13.31 -0.41
CA GLU A 71 -10.04 13.36 -0.76
C GLU A 71 -10.61 11.94 -0.78
N THR A 72 -11.87 11.80 -0.36
CA THR A 72 -12.59 10.53 -0.34
C THR A 72 -13.96 10.76 -0.96
N LEU A 73 -14.24 10.08 -2.07
CA LEU A 73 -15.51 10.17 -2.80
C LEU A 73 -16.57 9.31 -2.14
N GLU A 74 -17.81 9.78 -2.04
CA GLU A 74 -18.93 9.00 -1.50
C GLU A 74 -19.27 7.82 -2.41
N ASP A 75 -19.43 8.11 -3.70
CA ASP A 75 -19.64 7.13 -4.77
C ASP A 75 -18.39 7.03 -5.66
N TRP A 76 -18.03 5.80 -6.01
CA TRP A 76 -16.89 5.52 -6.89
C TRP A 76 -17.18 4.28 -7.73
N GLU A 77 -16.40 4.09 -8.79
CA GLU A 77 -16.68 3.11 -9.85
C GLU A 77 -16.97 1.71 -9.31
N ASP A 78 -16.04 1.12 -8.54
CA ASP A 78 -16.23 -0.23 -8.03
C ASP A 78 -17.30 -0.35 -6.93
N SER A 79 -17.60 0.72 -6.18
CA SER A 79 -18.74 0.71 -5.25
C SER A 79 -20.05 0.57 -6.03
N VAL A 80 -20.20 1.36 -7.09
CA VAL A 80 -21.43 1.39 -7.88
C VAL A 80 -21.57 0.13 -8.74
N ASN A 81 -20.49 -0.29 -9.40
CA ASN A 81 -20.53 -1.37 -10.39
C ASN A 81 -20.57 -2.77 -9.75
N ILE A 82 -19.83 -2.99 -8.66
CA ILE A 82 -19.66 -4.32 -8.06
C ILE A 82 -19.94 -4.36 -6.55
N GLY A 83 -20.38 -3.26 -5.95
CA GLY A 83 -20.66 -3.19 -4.52
C GLY A 83 -19.40 -3.28 -3.65
N ARG A 84 -18.24 -2.87 -4.18
CA ARG A 84 -16.97 -2.92 -3.45
C ARG A 84 -17.04 -2.03 -2.23
N LYS A 85 -16.57 -2.56 -1.10
CA LYS A 85 -16.51 -1.85 0.19
C LYS A 85 -15.09 -1.38 0.43
N ARG A 86 -14.94 -0.30 1.20
CA ARG A 86 -13.64 0.16 1.70
C ARG A 86 -13.69 0.37 3.21
N LYS A 87 -12.56 0.19 3.89
CA LYS A 87 -12.46 0.41 5.34
C LYS A 87 -11.05 0.77 5.75
N TRP A 88 -10.96 1.71 6.69
CA TRP A 88 -9.70 2.07 7.35
C TRP A 88 -9.36 1.05 8.44
N PHE A 89 -8.11 0.61 8.44
CA PHE A 89 -7.55 -0.31 9.43
C PHE A 89 -6.31 0.29 10.10
N LYS A 90 -6.06 -0.10 11.34
CA LYS A 90 -4.71 0.01 11.89
C LYS A 90 -3.80 -0.93 11.11
N VAL A 91 -2.52 -0.57 10.93
CA VAL A 91 -1.59 -1.36 10.11
C VAL A 91 -1.46 -2.80 10.64
N ASP A 92 -1.43 -2.97 11.96
CA ASP A 92 -1.39 -4.30 12.59
C ASP A 92 -2.64 -5.14 12.34
N GLU A 93 -3.82 -4.51 12.34
CA GLU A 93 -5.08 -5.20 12.05
C GLU A 93 -5.15 -5.58 10.56
N ALA A 94 -4.74 -4.66 9.68
CA ALA A 94 -4.65 -4.90 8.24
C ALA A 94 -3.74 -6.09 7.92
N ILE A 95 -2.57 -6.18 8.54
CA ILE A 95 -1.66 -7.33 8.39
C ILE A 95 -2.35 -8.63 8.78
N ARG A 96 -3.07 -8.65 9.92
CA ARG A 96 -3.77 -9.86 10.40
C ARG A 96 -4.86 -10.32 9.43
N VAL A 97 -5.68 -9.41 8.91
CA VAL A 97 -6.77 -9.78 7.99
C VAL A 97 -6.27 -10.19 6.61
N LEU A 98 -5.14 -9.63 6.16
CA LEU A 98 -4.53 -9.97 4.87
C LEU A 98 -3.76 -11.30 4.93
N GLN A 99 -3.11 -11.62 6.06
CA GLN A 99 -2.21 -12.77 6.18
C GLN A 99 -2.86 -14.11 5.81
N SER A 100 -4.17 -14.27 6.06
CA SER A 100 -4.89 -15.52 5.82
C SER A 100 -5.17 -15.80 4.34
N HIS A 101 -5.40 -14.76 3.52
CA HIS A 101 -5.87 -14.93 2.13
C HIS A 101 -5.05 -14.16 1.08
N LYS A 102 -4.23 -13.20 1.51
CA LYS A 102 -3.33 -12.35 0.70
C LYS A 102 -2.02 -12.07 1.46
N PRO A 103 -1.20 -13.09 1.75
CA PRO A 103 0.03 -12.92 2.55
C PRO A 103 1.04 -11.92 1.94
N VAL A 104 1.05 -11.76 0.61
CA VAL A 104 1.89 -10.76 -0.06
C VAL A 104 1.45 -9.34 0.26
N HIS A 105 0.14 -9.11 0.35
CA HIS A 105 -0.39 -7.80 0.72
C HIS A 105 -0.03 -7.46 2.16
N ALA A 106 -0.02 -8.47 3.05
CA ALA A 106 0.48 -8.32 4.41
C ALA A 106 1.97 -7.94 4.44
N GLU A 107 2.78 -8.46 3.51
CA GLU A 107 4.21 -8.12 3.39
C GLU A 107 4.44 -6.66 3.00
N TYR A 108 3.60 -6.07 2.13
CA TYR A 108 3.67 -4.62 1.85
C TYR A 108 3.54 -3.81 3.14
N LEU A 109 2.56 -4.17 3.98
CA LEU A 109 2.31 -3.45 5.22
C LEU A 109 3.40 -3.69 6.26
N ARG A 110 4.02 -4.87 6.29
CA ARG A 110 5.22 -5.10 7.11
C ARG A 110 6.39 -4.24 6.66
N ARG A 111 6.62 -4.14 5.35
CA ARG A 111 7.63 -3.24 4.79
C ARG A 111 7.35 -1.79 5.18
N LEU A 112 6.09 -1.37 5.10
CA LEU A 112 5.66 -0.04 5.54
C LEU A 112 6.05 0.21 7.01
N LYS A 113 5.70 -0.69 7.94
CA LYS A 113 6.08 -0.58 9.36
C LYS A 113 7.58 -0.47 9.55
N ASN A 114 8.37 -1.31 8.87
CA ASN A 114 9.82 -1.32 9.01
C ASN A 114 10.45 -0.01 8.51
N THR A 115 9.88 0.62 7.49
CA THR A 115 10.36 1.91 6.98
C THR A 115 9.88 3.13 7.79
N CYS A 116 8.91 2.93 8.70
CA CYS A 116 8.42 3.94 9.63
C CYS A 116 9.04 3.81 11.04
N ASN A 117 9.74 2.71 11.33
CA ASN A 117 10.57 2.55 12.52
C ASN A 117 12.00 3.02 12.22
N PRO A 118 12.48 4.15 12.76
CA PRO A 118 13.87 4.53 12.66
C PRO A 118 14.68 3.76 13.70
N SER A 119 14.88 2.45 13.51
CA SER A 119 16.01 1.79 14.18
C SER A 119 17.23 1.99 13.29
N CYS A 120 18.09 2.92 13.70
CA CYS A 120 19.41 3.19 13.14
C CYS A 120 20.13 1.89 12.70
N GLY A 121 20.62 1.88 11.46
CA GLY A 121 21.68 0.99 11.00
C GLY A 121 22.97 1.81 10.80
N PRO A 122 24.15 1.34 11.24
CA PRO A 122 25.31 2.18 11.43
C PRO A 122 26.08 2.39 10.13
N VAL A 123 26.40 3.65 9.83
CA VAL A 123 27.54 4.00 8.97
C VAL A 123 28.47 4.88 9.80
N CYS A 124 29.61 4.27 10.15
CA CYS A 124 30.88 4.77 10.68
C CYS A 124 30.95 6.03 11.56
N SER A 125 31.40 5.80 12.80
CA SER A 125 32.37 6.56 13.62
C SER A 125 32.50 8.08 13.43
N SER A 126 32.05 8.86 14.42
CA SER A 126 32.95 9.56 15.37
C SER A 126 32.19 10.41 16.41
N THR A 127 32.60 10.26 17.66
CA THR A 127 32.61 11.23 18.79
C THR A 127 31.31 11.81 19.40
N ASN A 128 31.16 11.45 20.69
CA ASN A 128 30.81 12.27 21.86
C ASN A 128 29.41 12.90 22.03
N GLY A 129 28.74 12.48 23.11
CA GLY A 129 28.21 13.42 24.11
C GLY A 129 26.69 13.63 24.19
N ASN A 130 26.08 12.96 25.17
CA ASN A 130 25.06 13.45 26.13
C ASN A 130 23.65 13.94 25.69
N THR A 131 22.66 13.44 26.48
CA THR A 131 21.45 14.13 26.99
C THR A 131 20.12 14.06 26.20
N LEU A 132 19.17 13.33 26.82
CA LEU A 132 17.75 13.64 27.10
C LEU A 132 16.81 14.15 25.98
N GLY A 133 15.65 13.52 25.82
CA GLY A 133 14.50 14.19 25.20
C GLY A 133 13.32 13.31 24.80
N SER A 134 12.29 13.28 25.65
CA SER A 134 10.86 13.10 25.40
C SER A 134 10.37 12.31 24.18
N GLN A 135 9.67 11.20 24.47
CA GLN A 135 8.69 10.62 23.55
C GLN A 135 7.54 11.61 23.32
N VAL A 136 7.54 12.25 22.15
CA VAL A 136 6.35 12.90 21.60
C VAL A 136 5.59 11.83 20.83
N THR A 137 4.46 11.38 21.39
CA THR A 137 3.48 10.56 20.66
C THR A 137 2.75 11.46 19.67
N ASP A 138 3.27 11.57 18.45
CA ASP A 138 2.57 12.27 17.39
C ASP A 138 1.48 11.36 16.81
N ASN A 139 0.24 11.71 17.13
CA ASN A 139 -0.99 11.05 16.69
C ASN A 139 -1.39 11.41 15.26
N ASN A 140 -0.53 12.06 14.48
CA ASN A 140 -0.82 12.39 13.09
C ASN A 140 -0.42 11.24 12.15
N ALA A 141 -1.07 10.08 12.27
CA ALA A 141 -0.73 8.89 11.48
C ALA A 141 -1.22 9.05 10.04
N PRO A 142 -0.35 9.33 9.05
CA PRO A 142 -0.74 9.48 7.65
C PRO A 142 -1.62 8.32 7.15
N HIS A 143 -2.58 8.71 6.32
CA HIS A 143 -3.55 7.84 5.67
C HIS A 143 -2.93 7.28 4.40
N TYR A 144 -2.60 5.99 4.40
CA TYR A 144 -1.89 5.36 3.30
C TYR A 144 -2.78 4.43 2.49
N VAL A 145 -2.57 4.43 1.18
CA VAL A 145 -3.01 3.36 0.30
C VAL A 145 -1.77 2.77 -0.35
N CYS A 146 -1.65 1.44 -0.30
CA CYS A 146 -0.72 0.70 -1.12
C CYS A 146 -1.46 0.37 -2.42
N SER A 147 -0.87 0.63 -3.58
CA SER A 147 -1.41 0.12 -4.84
C SER A 147 -0.58 -1.09 -5.25
N THR A 148 -1.21 -2.16 -5.69
CA THR A 148 -0.51 -3.29 -6.33
C THR A 148 -0.57 -3.17 -7.83
N GLN A 149 0.52 -3.50 -8.52
CA GLN A 149 0.56 -3.62 -9.97
C GLN A 149 0.95 -5.03 -10.40
N ALA A 150 0.50 -5.45 -11.57
CA ALA A 150 1.05 -6.61 -12.25
C ALA A 150 1.51 -6.15 -13.63
N SER A 151 2.83 -6.17 -13.87
CA SER A 151 3.36 -6.18 -15.23
C SER A 151 3.29 -7.61 -15.75
N ASP A 152 2.42 -7.89 -16.71
CA ASP A 152 2.66 -9.03 -17.59
C ASP A 152 3.89 -8.67 -18.42
N LEU A 153 5.01 -9.35 -18.15
CA LEU A 153 6.07 -9.45 -19.15
C LEU A 153 5.47 -10.25 -20.31
N VAL A 154 4.84 -9.54 -21.26
CA VAL A 154 4.59 -10.07 -22.59
C VAL A 154 5.94 -10.55 -23.10
N ASN A 155 6.07 -11.88 -23.18
CA ASN A 155 7.14 -12.52 -23.91
C ASN A 155 7.09 -11.96 -25.34
N ARG A 156 8.15 -11.26 -25.74
CA ARG A 156 8.68 -11.08 -27.10
C ARG A 156 7.68 -10.97 -28.25
#